data_AF-A0A7K5R5W4-F1
#
_entry.id   AF-A0A7K5R5W4-F1
#
_cell.length_a   1.000
_cell.length_b   1.000
_cell.length_c   1.000
_cell.angle_alpha   90.00
_cell.angle_beta   90.00
_cell.angle_gamma   90.00
#
_symmetry.space_group_name_H-M   'P 1'
#
loop_
_entity.id
_entity.type
_entity.pdbx_description
1 polymer ?
#
loop_
_entity_poly.entity_id
_entity_poly.type
_entity_poly.pdbx_seq_one_letter_code
_entity_poly.pdbx_strand_id
1 'polypeptide(L)'
;MGDPFGRWSSSPSRDEYDDRTPLRHSNSFVRLTGKSIYNQRKEYGQTLLQLQNDFQHHVEHLLTMHLERELRSAEDCLRRLKELEEQGRIWGQDVVLEVKEQELVLSDVESK
;
A
#
# COMPACT_ATOMS: atom_id res chain seq x y z
N MET A 1 30.41 7.52 34.75
CA MET A 1 30.19 6.06 34.56
C MET A 1 29.43 5.54 35.75
N GLY A 2 28.44 4.67 35.52
CA GLY A 2 27.66 4.00 36.55
C GLY A 2 26.71 3.01 35.87
N ASP A 3 26.71 1.75 36.29
CA ASP A 3 26.07 0.67 35.56
C ASP A 3 24.55 0.60 35.80
N PRO A 4 23.72 0.63 34.74
CA PRO A 4 22.26 0.67 34.88
C PRO A 4 21.59 -0.70 35.11
N PHE A 5 22.36 -1.79 35.27
CA PHE A 5 21.84 -3.17 35.31
C PHE A 5 22.16 -3.93 36.62
N GLY A 6 22.30 -3.21 37.74
CA GLY A 6 22.96 -3.69 38.96
C GLY A 6 22.11 -4.23 40.13
N ARG A 7 20.93 -4.87 39.93
CA ARG A 7 20.31 -5.76 40.95
C ARG A 7 19.02 -6.47 40.50
N TRP A 8 19.07 -7.78 40.29
CA TRP A 8 17.94 -8.70 40.51
C TRP A 8 18.42 -9.87 41.37
N SER A 9 18.22 -9.76 42.69
CA SER A 9 18.63 -10.79 43.66
C SER A 9 17.78 -10.67 44.92
N SER A 10 16.66 -11.41 44.94
CA SER A 10 15.91 -11.86 46.12
C SER A 10 14.71 -12.70 45.66
N SER A 11 14.82 -14.03 45.75
CA SER A 11 13.66 -14.92 45.63
C SER A 11 13.08 -15.15 47.05
N PRO A 12 11.80 -14.86 47.31
CA PRO A 12 11.15 -15.28 48.54
C PRO A 12 11.03 -16.82 48.60
N SER A 13 11.08 -17.38 49.80
CA SER A 13 10.93 -18.81 50.04
C SER A 13 9.48 -19.29 49.96
N ARG A 14 9.34 -20.60 49.71
CA ARG A 14 8.10 -21.38 49.63
C ARG A 14 7.50 -21.66 51.02
N ASP A 15 6.18 -21.65 51.11
CA ASP A 15 5.37 -22.36 52.12
C ASP A 15 3.97 -22.68 51.54
N GLU A 16 3.28 -23.69 52.11
CA GLU A 16 1.94 -24.18 51.72
C GLU A 16 1.01 -24.22 52.95
N TYR A 17 -0.33 -24.24 52.86
CA TYR A 17 -1.26 -24.56 51.75
C TYR A 17 -2.20 -23.33 51.49
N ASP A 18 -3.46 -23.34 51.00
CA ASP A 18 -4.43 -24.39 50.63
C ASP A 18 -5.54 -23.82 49.70
N ASP A 19 -6.63 -24.57 49.57
CA ASP A 19 -7.92 -24.37 48.87
C ASP A 19 -7.99 -24.83 47.40
N ARG A 20 -9.04 -25.61 47.13
CA ARG A 20 -9.30 -26.36 45.90
C ARG A 20 -10.50 -25.77 45.16
N THR A 21 -10.32 -24.66 44.48
CA THR A 21 -11.31 -24.16 43.51
C THR A 21 -10.88 -24.40 42.06
N PRO A 22 -11.39 -25.45 41.38
CA PRO A 22 -11.20 -25.64 39.95
C PRO A 22 -12.09 -24.66 39.17
N LEU A 23 -11.71 -23.38 39.17
CA LEU A 23 -12.41 -22.33 38.42
C LEU A 23 -12.33 -22.62 36.91
N ARG A 24 -13.42 -23.18 36.39
CA ARG A 24 -13.59 -23.56 34.99
C ARG A 24 -13.42 -22.35 34.05
N HIS A 25 -12.80 -22.65 32.91
CA HIS A 25 -12.79 -21.85 31.69
C HIS A 25 -13.98 -20.90 31.48
N SER A 26 -13.73 -19.59 31.50
CA SER A 26 -14.54 -18.60 30.76
C SER A 26 -13.83 -17.24 30.59
N ASN A 27 -12.60 -17.24 30.06
CA ASN A 27 -12.05 -16.03 29.42
C ASN A 27 -11.05 -16.39 28.32
N SER A 28 -11.57 -16.80 27.16
CA SER A 28 -10.82 -17.07 25.94
C SER A 28 -10.37 -15.78 25.23
N PHE A 29 -9.83 -14.83 25.97
CA PHE A 29 -8.95 -13.82 25.42
C PHE A 29 -7.66 -14.53 25.00
N VAL A 30 -7.65 -15.04 23.77
CA VAL A 30 -6.49 -15.71 23.18
C VAL A 30 -5.33 -14.71 23.19
N ARG A 31 -4.41 -14.86 24.14
CA ARG A 31 -3.20 -14.05 24.22
C ARG A 31 -2.43 -14.25 22.92
N LEU A 32 -2.52 -13.26 22.03
CA LEU A 32 -1.86 -13.31 20.73
C LEU A 32 -0.37 -13.58 20.95
N THR A 33 0.09 -14.71 20.43
CA THR A 33 1.49 -15.11 20.52
C THR A 33 2.36 -14.10 19.78
N GLY A 34 3.63 -13.94 20.19
CA GLY A 34 4.58 -13.09 19.45
C GLY A 34 4.66 -13.47 17.96
N LYS A 35 4.53 -14.76 17.65
CA LYS A 35 4.47 -15.28 16.27
C LYS A 35 3.23 -14.80 15.50
N SER A 36 2.03 -14.86 16.10
CA SER A 36 0.80 -14.37 15.43
C SER A 36 0.80 -12.85 15.27
N ILE A 37 1.33 -12.10 16.25
CA ILE A 37 1.49 -10.64 16.13
C ILE A 37 2.50 -10.29 15.01
N TYR A 38 3.61 -11.02 14.92
CA TYR A 38 4.60 -10.85 13.85
C TYR A 38 4.00 -11.17 12.47
N ASN A 39 3.33 -12.31 12.32
CA ASN A 39 2.67 -12.71 11.07
C ASN A 39 1.63 -11.67 10.62
N GLN A 40 0.70 -11.29 11.51
CA GLN A 40 -0.33 -10.29 11.20
C GLN A 40 0.28 -8.94 10.75
N ARG A 41 1.38 -8.50 11.38
CA ARG A 41 2.10 -7.27 10.98
C ARG A 41 2.81 -7.42 9.64
N LYS A 42 3.41 -8.59 9.36
CA LYS A 42 4.05 -8.89 8.08
C LYS A 42 3.00 -8.91 6.95
N GLU A 43 1.91 -9.63 7.15
CA GLU A 43 0.78 -9.75 6.22
C GLU A 43 0.17 -8.36 5.93
N TYR A 44 -0.13 -7.57 6.96
CA TYR A 44 -0.61 -6.20 6.82
C TYR A 44 0.36 -5.30 6.03
N GLY A 45 1.67 -5.39 6.31
CA GLY A 45 2.69 -4.66 5.56
C GLY A 45 2.77 -5.07 4.09
N GLN A 46 2.61 -6.37 3.79
CA GLN A 46 2.55 -6.86 2.40
C GLN A 46 1.29 -6.37 1.69
N THR A 47 0.12 -6.38 2.34
CA THR A 47 -1.14 -5.87 1.76
C THR A 47 -1.07 -4.37 1.45
N LEU A 48 -0.50 -3.56 2.35
CA LEU A 48 -0.29 -2.13 2.08
C LEU A 48 0.62 -1.86 0.87
N LEU A 49 1.67 -2.65 0.71
CA LEU A 49 2.60 -2.54 -0.43
C LEU A 49 1.98 -3.05 -1.74
N GLN A 50 1.08 -4.05 -1.70
CA GLN A 50 0.32 -4.47 -2.88
C GLN A 50 -0.63 -3.38 -3.36
N LEU A 51 -1.38 -2.74 -2.45
CA LEU A 51 -2.29 -1.64 -2.77
C LEU A 51 -1.63 -0.41 -3.42
N GLN A 52 -0.31 -0.24 -3.32
CA GLN A 52 0.43 0.79 -4.06
C GLN A 52 0.81 0.38 -5.50
N ASN A 53 0.83 -0.92 -5.80
CA ASN A 53 1.28 -1.49 -7.07
C ASN A 53 0.12 -1.97 -7.97
N ASP A 54 -1.11 -2.05 -7.45
CA ASP A 54 -2.29 -2.56 -8.18
C ASP A 54 -2.90 -1.55 -9.18
N PHE A 55 -2.29 -0.37 -9.38
CA PHE A 55 -2.72 0.60 -10.39
C PHE A 55 -2.26 0.17 -11.79
N GLN A 56 -3.11 -0.58 -12.50
CA GLN A 56 -2.96 -0.93 -13.92
C GLN A 56 -4.33 -0.85 -14.61
N HIS A 57 -4.44 -0.02 -15.66
CA HIS A 57 -5.69 0.20 -16.41
C HIS A 57 -5.42 0.27 -17.93
N HIS A 58 -6.36 -0.22 -18.74
CA HIS A 58 -6.40 0.06 -20.17
C HIS A 58 -6.98 1.46 -20.40
N VAL A 59 -6.34 2.24 -21.26
CA VAL A 59 -6.77 3.59 -21.64
C VAL A 59 -6.47 3.85 -23.12
N GLU A 60 -7.23 4.72 -23.76
CA GLU A 60 -6.87 5.23 -25.09
C GLU A 60 -5.94 6.44 -24.95
N HIS A 61 -4.73 6.35 -25.48
CA HIS A 61 -3.88 7.52 -25.72
C HIS A 61 -4.36 8.22 -27.00
N LEU A 62 -4.66 9.52 -26.88
CA LEU A 62 -5.19 10.34 -27.98
C LEU A 62 -4.19 11.34 -28.56
N LEU A 63 -3.33 11.91 -27.71
CA LEU A 63 -2.43 13.02 -28.08
C LEU A 63 -1.32 13.23 -27.04
N THR A 64 -0.09 13.42 -27.52
CA THR A 64 1.00 14.08 -26.78
C THR A 64 1.42 15.31 -27.59
N MET A 65 1.51 16.48 -26.95
CA MET A 65 1.92 17.73 -27.59
C MET A 65 2.74 18.61 -26.64
N HIS A 66 3.53 19.52 -27.20
CA HIS A 66 4.27 20.52 -26.42
C HIS A 66 3.34 21.65 -25.95
N LEU A 67 3.54 22.12 -24.73
CA LEU A 67 2.81 23.25 -24.16
C LEU A 67 3.45 24.57 -24.63
N GLU A 68 2.82 25.20 -25.63
CA GLU A 68 3.20 26.52 -26.11
C GLU A 68 2.61 27.65 -25.24
N ARG A 69 2.99 28.91 -25.52
CA ARG A 69 2.63 30.10 -24.70
C ARG A 69 1.12 30.36 -24.59
N GLU A 70 0.33 29.69 -25.42
CA GLU A 70 -1.12 29.79 -25.59
C GLU A 70 -1.88 28.62 -24.95
N LEU A 71 -1.20 27.51 -24.60
CA LEU A 71 -1.77 26.35 -23.92
C LEU A 71 -1.40 26.41 -22.43
N ARG A 72 -2.19 27.15 -21.63
CA ARG A 72 -1.85 27.44 -20.22
C ARG A 72 -2.65 26.64 -19.20
N SER A 73 -3.79 26.10 -19.60
CA SER A 73 -4.62 25.26 -18.74
C SER A 73 -5.05 23.96 -19.43
N ALA A 74 -5.66 23.06 -18.66
CA ALA A 74 -6.23 21.83 -19.21
C ALA A 74 -7.36 22.14 -20.20
N GLU A 75 -8.15 23.19 -19.98
CA GLU A 75 -9.24 23.62 -20.85
C GLU A 75 -8.72 24.11 -22.22
N ASP A 76 -7.56 24.77 -22.27
CA ASP A 76 -6.92 25.14 -23.55
C ASP A 76 -6.47 23.89 -24.33
N CYS A 77 -5.88 22.91 -23.63
CA CYS A 77 -5.47 21.64 -24.23
C CYS A 77 -6.68 20.84 -24.73
N LEU A 78 -7.79 20.82 -23.99
CA LEU A 78 -9.05 20.17 -24.38
C LEU A 78 -9.73 20.89 -25.56
N ARG A 79 -9.64 22.22 -25.65
CA ARG A 79 -10.09 22.98 -26.83
C ARG A 79 -9.31 22.56 -28.06
N ARG A 80 -7.97 22.50 -27.94
CA ARG A 80 -7.09 22.06 -29.03
C ARG A 80 -7.31 20.61 -29.44
N LEU A 81 -7.60 19.71 -28.49
CA LEU A 81 -7.95 18.32 -28.78
C LEU A 81 -9.23 18.25 -29.65
N LYS A 82 -10.27 19.01 -29.29
CA LYS A 82 -11.52 19.08 -30.07
C LYS A 82 -11.34 19.67 -31.46
N GLU A 83 -10.53 20.71 -31.62
CA GLU A 83 -10.19 21.24 -32.95
C GLU A 83 -9.55 20.18 -33.86
N LEU A 84 -8.76 19.26 -33.30
CA LEU A 84 -8.12 18.16 -34.03
C LEU A 84 -9.09 16.99 -34.28
N GLU A 85 -10.00 16.72 -33.34
CA GLU A 85 -11.10 15.75 -33.46
C GLU A 85 -12.06 16.16 -34.60
N GLU A 86 -12.50 17.42 -34.64
CA GLU A 86 -13.32 18.00 -35.71
C GLU A 86 -12.63 17.97 -37.08
N GLN A 87 -11.29 17.98 -37.11
CA GLN A 87 -10.49 17.82 -38.33
C GLN A 87 -10.29 16.35 -38.75
N GLY A 88 -10.77 15.37 -37.96
CA GLY A 88 -10.52 13.94 -38.19
C GLY A 88 -9.05 13.52 -37.99
N ARG A 89 -8.33 14.22 -37.12
CA ARG A 89 -6.87 14.09 -36.90
C ARG A 89 -6.48 13.46 -35.55
N ILE A 90 -7.46 12.89 -34.84
CA ILE A 90 -7.28 12.16 -33.58
C ILE A 90 -7.69 10.71 -33.82
N TRP A 91 -6.94 9.78 -33.23
CA TRP A 91 -7.24 8.37 -33.15
C TRP A 91 -6.76 7.85 -31.78
N GLY A 92 -7.45 6.87 -31.21
CA GLY A 92 -7.00 6.20 -29.98
C GLY A 92 -5.97 5.12 -30.27
N GLN A 93 -4.90 5.07 -29.47
CA GLN A 93 -4.07 3.89 -29.28
C GLN A 93 -4.43 3.27 -27.92
N ASP A 94 -4.92 2.03 -27.88
CA ASP A 94 -5.08 1.29 -26.62
C ASP A 94 -3.69 1.06 -26.01
N VAL A 95 -3.54 1.42 -24.73
CA VAL A 95 -2.30 1.30 -23.97
C VAL A 95 -2.61 0.96 -22.51
N VAL A 96 -1.69 0.26 -21.88
CA VAL A 96 -1.73 -0.04 -20.45
C VAL A 96 -1.05 1.09 -19.68
N LEU A 97 -1.86 1.86 -18.96
CA LEU A 97 -1.40 2.85 -17.97
C LEU A 97 -1.19 2.16 -16.62
N GLU A 98 0.03 2.21 -16.09
CA GLU A 98 0.40 1.55 -14.84
C GLU A 98 1.34 2.41 -13.99
N VAL A 99 1.30 2.27 -12.65
CA VAL A 99 2.27 2.90 -11.75
C VAL A 99 3.31 1.87 -11.30
N LYS A 100 4.59 2.13 -11.58
CA LYS A 100 5.72 1.26 -11.27
C LYS A 100 6.79 2.05 -10.56
N GLU A 101 7.18 1.62 -9.36
CA GLU A 101 8.27 2.22 -8.56
C GLU A 101 8.15 3.75 -8.31
N GLN A 102 6.91 4.28 -8.34
CA GLN A 102 6.50 5.70 -8.28
C GLN A 102 6.54 6.47 -9.62
N GLU A 103 6.91 5.83 -10.73
CA GLU A 103 6.76 6.39 -12.08
C GLU A 103 5.41 6.00 -12.70
N LEU A 104 4.89 6.87 -13.57
CA LEU A 104 3.70 6.62 -14.39
C LEU A 104 4.14 6.09 -15.76
N VAL A 105 3.83 4.84 -16.06
CA VAL A 105 4.27 4.13 -17.26
C VAL A 105 3.10 3.93 -18.22
N LEU A 106 3.33 4.21 -19.50
CA LEU A 106 2.48 3.81 -20.61
C LEU A 106 3.17 2.68 -21.35
N SER A 107 2.58 1.49 -21.30
CA SER A 107 3.06 0.28 -21.97
C SER A 107 2.11 -0.10 -23.11
N ASP A 108 2.64 -0.48 -24.27
CA ASP A 108 1.82 -0.96 -25.39
C ASP A 108 1.25 -2.35 -25.08
N VAL A 109 0.00 -2.61 -25.48
CA VAL A 109 -0.74 -3.83 -25.11
C VAL A 109 -0.14 -5.09 -25.75
N GLU A 110 0.48 -4.98 -26.93
CA GLU A 110 1.13 -6.10 -27.63
C GLU A 110 2.56 -6.38 -27.10
N SER A 111 3.05 -5.55 -26.16
CA SER A 111 4.45 -5.56 -25.70
C SER A 111 4.73 -6.27 -24.35
N LYS A 112 3.75 -6.99 -23.79
CA LYS A 112 3.87 -7.78 -22.54
C LYS A 112 4.08 -9.27 -22.76
#